data_AF-A0A2H0YBW8-F1
#
_entry.id   AF-A0A2H0YBW8-F1
#
_cell.length_a   1.000
_cell.length_b   1.000
_cell.length_c   1.000
_cell.angle_alpha   90.00
_cell.angle_beta   90.00
_cell.angle_gamma   90.00
#
_symmetry.space_group_name_H-M   'P 1'
#
loop_
_entity.id
_entity.type
_entity.pdbx_description
1 polymer ?
#
loop_
_entity_poly.entity_id
_entity_poly.type
_entity_poly.pdbx_seq_one_letter_code
_entity_poly.pdbx_strand_id
1 'polypeptide(L)'
;QIAKFNPAQILALDQDETAMFWLGEEFKEKFPQIRFGGIMCDICDENKLEKVFKKFHPQVVFHSAAYKHVPLMEEHPDEGIKNNIKGTKMTAELSLKYGVEKFVLISTDKAVNPTSVMGATKRVAEIMVGLLNKNSQIDFISVRFGNVLDSRGSVIPIFKEQIKRGGPIKITHPEMERFFMSPSEAALLVMQAAAMGEGGKIYVLDMGSPVKILDLARELIQLSGLEPDKDIPILFTKPRIGEKLSEELFGKEERAVPTKHNKIFETAIKVNFSETDFFKEVDELINLAEEEESGENLKKALWKLLK
;
A
#
# COMPACT_ATOMS: atom_id res chain seq x y z
N GLN A 1 -10.02 7.13 12.15
CA GLN A 1 -9.85 8.56 11.83
C GLN A 1 -11.07 9.13 11.12
N ILE A 2 -11.55 8.50 10.03
CA ILE A 2 -12.76 8.92 9.27
C ILE A 2 -13.99 9.16 10.18
N ALA A 3 -14.24 8.29 11.17
CA ALA A 3 -15.36 8.40 12.11
C ALA A 3 -15.47 9.76 12.83
N LYS A 4 -14.35 10.48 13.02
CA LYS A 4 -14.32 11.79 13.69
C LYS A 4 -14.95 12.91 12.84
N PHE A 5 -15.19 12.66 11.55
CA PHE A 5 -15.79 13.61 10.62
C PHE A 5 -17.29 13.34 10.40
N ASN A 6 -17.92 12.53 11.26
CA ASN A 6 -19.35 12.23 11.25
C ASN A 6 -19.90 11.78 9.88
N PRO A 7 -19.30 10.77 9.22
CA PRO A 7 -19.86 10.23 7.98
C PRO A 7 -21.22 9.58 8.24
N ALA A 8 -22.10 9.60 7.23
CA ALA A 8 -23.41 8.95 7.31
C ALA A 8 -23.29 7.42 7.52
N GLN A 9 -22.26 6.80 6.95
CA GLN A 9 -21.96 5.39 7.09
C GLN A 9 -20.47 5.12 6.82
N ILE A 10 -19.90 4.14 7.50
CA ILE A 10 -18.58 3.58 7.19
C ILE A 10 -18.73 2.09 6.90
N LEU A 11 -18.14 1.63 5.81
CA LEU A 11 -18.03 0.22 5.48
C LEU A 11 -16.56 -0.19 5.53
N ALA A 12 -16.27 -1.29 6.23
CA ALA A 12 -14.96 -1.92 6.22
C ALA A 12 -15.07 -3.27 5.50
N LEU A 13 -14.23 -3.47 4.48
CA LEU A 13 -14.15 -4.71 3.72
C LEU A 13 -12.79 -5.34 3.98
N ASP A 14 -12.78 -6.58 4.45
CA ASP A 14 -11.54 -7.35 4.65
C ASP A 14 -11.86 -8.86 4.63
N GLN A 15 -10.83 -9.69 4.45
CA GLN A 15 -10.93 -11.14 4.60
C GLN A 15 -10.56 -11.61 6.02
N ASP A 16 -9.85 -10.80 6.79
CA ASP A 16 -9.48 -11.09 8.18
C ASP A 16 -10.70 -10.93 9.10
N GLU A 17 -11.37 -12.05 9.34
CA GLU A 17 -12.57 -12.15 10.18
C GLU A 17 -12.32 -11.60 11.59
N THR A 18 -11.18 -11.96 12.18
CA THR A 18 -10.86 -11.60 13.55
C THR A 18 -10.54 -10.11 13.67
N ALA A 19 -9.83 -9.53 12.71
CA ALA A 19 -9.62 -8.08 12.67
C ALA A 19 -10.94 -7.33 12.46
N MET A 20 -11.84 -7.84 11.62
CA MET A 20 -13.15 -7.25 11.38
C MET A 20 -14.03 -7.26 12.63
N PHE A 21 -14.01 -8.37 13.39
CA PHE A 21 -14.69 -8.49 14.67
C PHE A 21 -14.23 -7.41 15.66
N TRP A 22 -12.92 -7.31 15.90
CA TRP A 22 -12.37 -6.32 16.84
C TRP A 22 -12.59 -4.89 16.38
N LEU A 23 -12.54 -4.62 15.08
CA LEU A 23 -12.89 -3.32 14.53
C LEU A 23 -14.35 -2.97 14.81
N GLY A 24 -15.26 -3.93 14.68
CA GLY A 24 -16.67 -3.76 15.03
C GLY A 24 -16.88 -3.42 16.51
N GLU A 25 -16.20 -4.13 17.41
CA GLU A 25 -16.26 -3.84 18.85
C GLU A 25 -15.70 -2.45 19.18
N GLU A 26 -14.58 -2.06 18.56
CA GLU A 26 -14.01 -0.72 18.74
C GLU A 26 -14.98 0.39 18.28
N PHE A 27 -15.68 0.19 17.16
CA PHE A 27 -16.68 1.14 16.68
C PHE A 27 -17.88 1.26 17.62
N LYS A 28 -18.36 0.15 18.18
CA LYS A 28 -19.45 0.17 19.18
C LYS A 28 -19.07 0.94 20.44
N GLU A 29 -17.83 0.76 20.90
CA GLU A 29 -17.34 1.41 22.13
C GLU A 29 -17.05 2.91 21.91
N LYS A 30 -16.30 3.25 20.85
CA LYS A 30 -15.74 4.59 20.65
C LYS A 30 -16.58 5.50 19.76
N PHE A 31 -17.38 4.94 18.86
CA PHE A 31 -18.16 5.68 17.88
C PHE A 31 -19.59 5.11 17.71
N PRO A 32 -20.36 4.91 18.80
CA PRO A 32 -21.67 4.26 18.76
C PRO A 32 -22.70 4.98 17.86
N GLN A 33 -22.48 6.27 17.59
CA GLN A 33 -23.31 7.09 16.71
C GLN A 33 -23.05 6.85 15.21
N ILE A 34 -21.92 6.25 14.85
CA ILE A 34 -21.54 6.02 13.45
C ILE A 34 -22.16 4.70 12.97
N ARG A 35 -22.90 4.74 11.87
CA ARG A 35 -23.38 3.53 11.20
C ARG A 35 -22.18 2.79 10.59
N PHE A 36 -21.66 1.80 11.31
CA PHE A 36 -20.56 0.95 10.85
C PHE A 36 -21.09 -0.36 10.26
N GLY A 37 -20.48 -0.83 9.18
CA GLY A 37 -20.73 -2.15 8.60
C GLY A 37 -19.43 -2.86 8.22
N GLY A 38 -19.11 -3.94 8.95
CA GLY A 38 -18.05 -4.86 8.56
C GLY A 38 -18.57 -5.88 7.55
N ILE A 39 -17.85 -6.04 6.44
CA ILE A 39 -18.21 -6.95 5.34
C ILE A 39 -17.02 -7.85 5.06
N MET A 40 -17.18 -9.15 5.30
CA MET A 40 -16.19 -10.13 4.88
C MET A 40 -16.13 -10.14 3.35
N CYS A 41 -15.05 -9.70 2.74
CA CYS A 41 -14.94 -9.55 1.29
C CYS A 41 -13.51 -9.73 0.81
N ASP A 42 -13.35 -10.54 -0.22
CA ASP A 42 -12.17 -10.53 -1.07
C ASP A 42 -12.38 -9.50 -2.19
N ILE A 43 -11.39 -8.66 -2.46
CA ILE A 43 -11.42 -7.73 -3.59
C ILE A 43 -11.31 -8.44 -4.94
N CYS A 44 -10.88 -9.70 -4.95
CA CYS A 44 -10.84 -10.58 -6.11
C CYS A 44 -12.16 -11.34 -6.36
N ASP A 45 -13.12 -11.31 -5.41
CA ASP A 45 -14.47 -11.84 -5.61
C ASP A 45 -15.37 -10.77 -6.23
N GLU A 46 -15.36 -10.72 -7.56
CA GLU A 46 -16.10 -9.74 -8.36
C GLU A 46 -17.59 -9.71 -8.00
N ASN A 47 -18.22 -10.87 -7.88
CA ASN A 47 -19.66 -10.98 -7.60
C ASN A 47 -20.01 -10.39 -6.23
N LYS A 48 -19.18 -10.63 -5.23
CA LYS A 48 -19.40 -10.09 -3.88
C LYS A 48 -19.10 -8.61 -3.81
N LEU A 49 -18.00 -8.18 -4.42
CA LEU A 49 -17.60 -6.78 -4.47
C LEU A 49 -18.67 -5.95 -5.21
N GLU A 50 -19.16 -6.41 -6.36
CA GLU A 50 -20.24 -5.76 -7.11
C GLU A 50 -21.52 -5.64 -6.27
N LYS A 51 -21.91 -6.70 -5.53
CA LYS A 51 -23.08 -6.64 -4.63
C LYS A 51 -22.92 -5.57 -3.55
N VAL A 52 -21.70 -5.36 -3.03
CA VAL A 52 -21.44 -4.29 -2.06
C VAL A 52 -21.62 -2.92 -2.73
N PHE A 53 -20.96 -2.68 -3.86
CA PHE A 53 -21.08 -1.40 -4.58
C PHE A 53 -22.53 -1.08 -4.97
N LYS A 54 -23.24 -2.07 -5.54
CA LYS A 54 -24.65 -1.95 -5.92
C LYS A 54 -25.59 -1.70 -4.74
N LYS A 55 -25.29 -2.26 -3.56
CA LYS A 55 -26.14 -2.10 -2.38
C LYS A 55 -25.93 -0.76 -1.69
N PHE A 56 -24.68 -0.32 -1.60
CA PHE A 56 -24.30 0.79 -0.73
C PHE A 56 -23.97 2.08 -1.46
N HIS A 57 -23.65 2.04 -2.76
CA HIS A 57 -23.29 3.21 -3.57
C HIS A 57 -22.30 4.14 -2.85
N PRO A 58 -21.07 3.67 -2.55
CA PRO A 58 -20.11 4.45 -1.76
C PRO A 58 -19.76 5.76 -2.45
N GLN A 59 -19.72 6.86 -1.68
CA GLN A 59 -19.28 8.17 -2.19
C GLN A 59 -17.75 8.24 -2.34
N VAL A 60 -17.02 7.62 -1.41
CA VAL A 60 -15.55 7.62 -1.36
C VAL A 60 -15.06 6.21 -1.11
N VAL A 61 -14.04 5.78 -1.86
CA VAL A 61 -13.39 4.48 -1.69
C VAL A 61 -11.92 4.69 -1.32
N PHE A 62 -11.52 4.19 -0.15
CA PHE A 62 -10.12 4.07 0.24
C PHE A 62 -9.66 2.62 -0.03
N HIS A 63 -8.91 2.42 -1.09
CA HIS A 63 -8.39 1.09 -1.45
C HIS A 63 -7.04 0.85 -0.78
N SER A 64 -7.07 0.20 0.39
CA SER A 64 -5.90 -0.16 1.19
C SER A 64 -5.59 -1.66 1.21
N ALA A 65 -6.32 -2.48 0.45
CA ALA A 65 -6.10 -3.93 0.38
C ALA A 65 -4.96 -4.25 -0.59
N ALA A 66 -3.90 -4.89 -0.09
CA ALA A 66 -2.74 -5.30 -0.87
C ALA A 66 -1.90 -6.34 -0.11
N TYR A 67 -1.22 -7.22 -0.85
CA TYR A 67 -0.09 -7.96 -0.33
C TYR A 67 1.17 -7.09 -0.40
N LYS A 68 1.84 -6.96 0.76
CA LYS A 68 2.93 -5.99 0.96
C LYS A 68 4.31 -6.59 1.21
N HIS A 69 4.39 -7.90 1.42
CA HIS A 69 5.65 -8.56 1.80
C HIS A 69 6.49 -8.88 0.57
N VAL A 70 7.59 -8.14 0.38
CA VAL A 70 8.50 -8.32 -0.77
C VAL A 70 8.92 -9.78 -0.97
N PRO A 71 9.42 -10.53 0.05
CA PRO A 71 9.87 -11.89 -0.17
C PRO A 71 8.75 -12.83 -0.62
N LEU A 72 7.56 -12.71 -0.02
CA LEU A 72 6.42 -13.55 -0.36
C LEU A 72 5.93 -13.29 -1.78
N MET A 73 5.96 -12.03 -2.24
CA MET A 73 5.56 -11.70 -3.61
C MET A 73 6.64 -12.05 -4.65
N GLU A 74 7.90 -12.18 -4.23
CA GLU A 74 8.93 -12.77 -5.08
C GLU A 74 8.73 -14.29 -5.25
N GLU A 75 8.28 -14.98 -4.21
CA GLU A 75 8.01 -16.42 -4.23
C GLU A 75 6.67 -16.75 -4.91
N HIS A 76 5.66 -15.90 -4.72
CA HIS A 76 4.29 -16.05 -5.22
C HIS A 76 3.88 -14.82 -6.05
N PRO A 77 4.46 -14.62 -7.25
CA PRO A 77 4.17 -13.47 -8.08
C PRO A 77 2.73 -13.46 -8.61
N ASP A 78 2.14 -14.62 -8.80
CA ASP A 78 0.74 -14.79 -9.21
C ASP A 78 -0.22 -14.18 -8.19
N GLU A 79 -0.02 -14.45 -6.89
CA GLU A 79 -0.82 -13.87 -5.81
C GLU A 79 -0.65 -12.36 -5.72
N GLY A 80 0.55 -11.85 -5.97
CA GLY A 80 0.80 -10.42 -6.11
C GLY A 80 0.03 -9.79 -7.27
N ILE A 81 0.00 -10.44 -8.43
CA ILE A 81 -0.74 -9.97 -9.61
C ILE A 81 -2.26 -10.01 -9.36
N LYS A 82 -2.79 -11.14 -8.89
CA LYS A 82 -4.22 -11.32 -8.59
C LYS A 82 -4.68 -10.27 -7.57
N ASN A 83 -4.01 -10.17 -6.43
CA ASN A 83 -4.49 -9.29 -5.37
C ASN A 83 -4.19 -7.81 -5.65
N ASN A 84 -2.95 -7.46 -6.02
CA ASN A 84 -2.56 -6.05 -6.13
C ASN A 84 -2.95 -5.42 -7.48
N ILE A 85 -3.01 -6.19 -8.57
CA ILE A 85 -3.40 -5.69 -9.91
C ILE A 85 -4.89 -5.97 -10.15
N LYS A 86 -5.31 -7.24 -10.26
CA LYS A 86 -6.71 -7.58 -10.56
C LYS A 86 -7.67 -7.03 -9.52
N GLY A 87 -7.39 -7.22 -8.22
CA GLY A 87 -8.22 -6.66 -7.14
C GLY A 87 -8.34 -5.13 -7.19
N THR A 88 -7.26 -4.43 -7.54
CA THR A 88 -7.30 -2.98 -7.77
C THR A 88 -8.13 -2.62 -9.00
N LYS A 89 -7.96 -3.35 -10.11
CA LYS A 89 -8.71 -3.15 -11.36
C LYS A 89 -10.21 -3.26 -11.09
N MET A 90 -10.64 -4.36 -10.47
CA MET A 90 -12.05 -4.62 -10.13
C MET A 90 -12.63 -3.52 -9.25
N THR A 91 -11.93 -3.13 -8.19
CA THR A 91 -12.43 -2.10 -7.27
C THR A 91 -12.53 -0.73 -7.97
N ALA A 92 -11.58 -0.39 -8.82
CA ALA A 92 -11.57 0.87 -9.57
C ALA A 92 -12.66 0.91 -10.66
N GLU A 93 -12.85 -0.18 -11.40
CA GLU A 93 -13.90 -0.30 -12.42
C GLU A 93 -15.31 -0.31 -11.82
N LEU A 94 -15.50 -0.95 -10.66
CA LEU A 94 -16.77 -0.85 -9.93
C LEU A 94 -17.01 0.56 -9.41
N SER A 95 -15.95 1.29 -9.03
CA SER A 95 -16.06 2.68 -8.64
C SER A 95 -16.56 3.56 -9.80
N LEU A 96 -16.05 3.32 -11.01
CA LEU A 96 -16.58 3.91 -12.26
C LEU A 96 -18.05 3.57 -12.48
N LYS A 97 -18.36 2.27 -12.49
CA LYS A 97 -19.70 1.75 -12.80
C LYS A 97 -20.78 2.28 -11.86
N TYR A 98 -20.46 2.49 -10.59
CA TYR A 98 -21.43 2.91 -9.56
C TYR A 98 -21.31 4.38 -9.16
N GLY A 99 -20.48 5.17 -9.86
CA GLY A 99 -20.42 6.62 -9.70
C GLY A 99 -19.83 7.10 -8.37
N VAL A 100 -18.76 6.46 -7.90
CA VAL A 100 -17.97 6.94 -6.75
C VAL A 100 -17.43 8.35 -7.07
N GLU A 101 -17.40 9.27 -6.11
CA GLU A 101 -16.86 10.62 -6.35
C GLU A 101 -15.33 10.65 -6.24
N LYS A 102 -14.77 9.88 -5.30
CA LYS A 102 -13.33 9.86 -4.99
C LYS A 102 -12.82 8.44 -4.76
N PHE A 103 -11.82 8.03 -5.54
CA PHE A 103 -11.11 6.78 -5.34
C PHE A 103 -9.67 7.06 -4.92
N VAL A 104 -9.28 6.52 -3.78
CA VAL A 104 -7.95 6.73 -3.17
C VAL A 104 -7.20 5.40 -3.12
N LEU A 105 -6.24 5.22 -4.01
CA LEU A 105 -5.33 4.08 -3.97
C LEU A 105 -4.22 4.34 -2.94
N ILE A 106 -4.09 3.46 -1.95
CA ILE A 106 -2.91 3.45 -1.08
C ILE A 106 -1.75 2.77 -1.81
N SER A 107 -0.67 3.51 -2.02
CA SER A 107 0.55 3.06 -2.66
C SER A 107 1.76 3.19 -1.73
N THR A 108 2.96 2.94 -2.25
CA THR A 108 4.19 2.83 -1.49
C THR A 108 5.37 3.42 -2.24
N ASP A 109 6.38 3.91 -1.51
CA ASP A 109 7.72 4.22 -2.04
C ASP A 109 8.32 3.10 -2.91
N LYS A 110 7.99 1.82 -2.65
CA LYS A 110 8.47 0.67 -3.44
C LYS A 110 7.92 0.62 -4.87
N ALA A 111 6.87 1.39 -5.18
CA ALA A 111 6.37 1.57 -6.54
C ALA A 111 7.28 2.51 -7.37
N VAL A 112 8.16 3.26 -6.72
CA VAL A 112 9.15 4.11 -7.38
C VAL A 112 10.33 3.26 -7.82
N ASN A 113 10.68 3.27 -9.11
CA ASN A 113 11.77 2.48 -9.69
C ASN A 113 11.79 1.03 -9.14
N PRO A 114 10.71 0.26 -9.32
CA PRO A 114 10.52 -0.98 -8.58
C PRO A 114 11.61 -2.00 -8.89
N THR A 115 12.12 -2.67 -7.85
CA THR A 115 13.12 -3.76 -7.95
C THR A 115 12.54 -5.11 -7.51
N SER A 116 11.27 -5.13 -7.12
CA SER A 116 10.57 -6.34 -6.68
C SER A 116 9.21 -6.47 -7.35
N VAL A 117 8.68 -7.68 -7.39
CA VAL A 117 7.31 -7.98 -7.83
C VAL A 117 6.30 -7.16 -7.05
N MET A 118 6.43 -7.07 -5.72
CA MET A 118 5.52 -6.27 -4.90
C MET A 118 5.51 -4.79 -5.33
N GLY A 119 6.69 -4.19 -5.48
CA GLY A 119 6.81 -2.82 -5.97
C GLY A 119 6.25 -2.65 -7.39
N ALA A 120 6.56 -3.58 -8.29
CA ALA A 120 6.11 -3.55 -9.68
C ALA A 120 4.57 -3.63 -9.79
N THR A 121 3.92 -4.55 -9.05
CA THR A 121 2.46 -4.64 -9.03
C THR A 121 1.80 -3.35 -8.51
N LYS A 122 2.39 -2.70 -7.49
CA LYS A 122 1.91 -1.39 -7.02
C LYS A 122 2.13 -0.29 -8.05
N ARG A 123 3.22 -0.31 -8.82
CA ARG A 123 3.44 0.63 -9.92
C ARG A 123 2.42 0.44 -11.06
N VAL A 124 2.10 -0.80 -11.43
CA VAL A 124 1.04 -1.10 -12.41
C VAL A 124 -0.30 -0.57 -11.89
N ALA A 125 -0.62 -0.78 -10.61
CA ALA A 125 -1.84 -0.28 -9.99
C ALA A 125 -1.95 1.26 -10.04
N GLU A 126 -0.86 1.99 -9.79
CA GLU A 126 -0.83 3.46 -9.93
C GLU A 126 -1.12 3.90 -11.36
N ILE A 127 -0.44 3.30 -12.34
CA ILE A 127 -0.63 3.61 -13.76
C ILE A 127 -2.08 3.38 -14.16
N MET A 128 -2.63 2.22 -13.80
CA MET A 128 -4.00 1.83 -14.12
C MET A 128 -5.01 2.83 -13.55
N VAL A 129 -4.89 3.16 -12.26
CA VAL A 129 -5.74 4.16 -11.59
C VAL A 129 -5.61 5.55 -12.25
N GLY A 130 -4.39 5.95 -12.61
CA GLY A 130 -4.15 7.22 -13.30
C GLY A 130 -4.75 7.28 -14.71
N LEU A 131 -4.75 6.16 -15.44
CA LEU A 131 -5.37 6.06 -16.77
C LEU A 131 -6.89 6.09 -16.70
N LEU A 132 -7.50 5.33 -15.77
CA LEU A 132 -8.96 5.34 -15.56
C LEU A 132 -9.51 6.74 -15.29
N ASN A 133 -8.72 7.62 -14.66
CA ASN A 133 -9.10 9.00 -14.44
C ASN A 133 -9.42 9.77 -15.73
N LYS A 134 -8.65 9.56 -16.82
CA LYS A 134 -8.73 10.37 -18.05
C LYS A 134 -10.11 10.34 -18.70
N ASN A 135 -10.83 9.25 -18.51
CA ASN A 135 -12.12 8.98 -19.14
C ASN A 135 -13.28 8.99 -18.14
N SER A 136 -13.11 9.66 -16.98
CA SER A 136 -14.10 9.63 -15.91
C SER A 136 -14.35 10.99 -15.26
N GLN A 137 -15.51 11.12 -14.64
CA GLN A 137 -15.82 12.25 -13.73
C GLN A 137 -15.42 11.96 -12.28
N ILE A 138 -14.80 10.80 -12.04
CA ILE A 138 -14.32 10.37 -10.73
C ILE A 138 -12.91 10.87 -10.57
N ASP A 139 -12.59 11.37 -9.38
CA ASP A 139 -11.22 11.68 -9.05
C ASP A 139 -10.51 10.42 -8.53
N PHE A 140 -9.72 9.81 -9.40
CA PHE A 140 -8.80 8.74 -9.06
C PHE A 140 -7.46 9.32 -8.64
N ILE A 141 -7.08 9.10 -7.38
CA ILE A 141 -5.79 9.53 -6.86
C ILE A 141 -5.03 8.35 -6.26
N SER A 142 -3.71 8.45 -6.26
CA SER A 142 -2.85 7.54 -5.48
C SER A 142 -2.14 8.30 -4.39
N VAL A 143 -1.94 7.68 -3.22
CA VAL A 143 -1.16 8.26 -2.12
C VAL A 143 0.02 7.37 -1.81
N ARG A 144 1.24 7.88 -1.97
CA ARG A 144 2.49 7.18 -1.67
C ARG A 144 3.08 7.62 -0.34
N PHE A 145 3.52 6.63 0.42
CA PHE A 145 4.39 6.80 1.59
C PHE A 145 5.20 5.54 1.82
N GLY A 146 6.24 5.65 2.65
CA GLY A 146 7.10 4.56 3.07
C GLY A 146 6.55 3.77 4.25
N ASN A 147 7.42 3.41 5.18
CA ASN A 147 7.07 2.50 6.25
C ASN A 147 6.18 3.19 7.31
N VAL A 148 5.16 2.47 7.76
CA VAL A 148 4.34 2.89 8.90
C VAL A 148 4.81 2.15 10.14
N LEU A 149 5.09 2.91 11.21
CA LEU A 149 5.55 2.40 12.50
C LEU A 149 4.56 1.38 13.07
N ASP A 150 5.10 0.29 13.64
CA ASP A 150 4.33 -0.78 14.32
C ASP A 150 3.25 -1.45 13.44
N SER A 151 3.35 -1.34 12.10
CA SER A 151 2.43 -2.03 11.21
C SER A 151 2.62 -3.55 11.27
N ARG A 152 1.53 -4.31 11.06
CA ARG A 152 1.56 -5.79 11.07
C ARG A 152 2.66 -6.33 10.14
N GLY A 153 3.43 -7.29 10.64
CA GLY A 153 4.53 -7.94 9.90
C GLY A 153 5.73 -7.03 9.58
N SER A 154 5.84 -5.83 10.19
CA SER A 154 6.97 -4.93 9.97
C SER A 154 8.16 -5.21 10.90
N VAL A 155 9.28 -4.52 10.63
CA VAL A 155 10.55 -4.72 11.33
C VAL A 155 10.48 -4.44 12.84
N ILE A 156 9.69 -3.47 13.29
CA ILE A 156 9.62 -3.07 14.70
C ILE A 156 9.01 -4.20 15.57
N PRO A 157 7.83 -4.77 15.25
CA PRO A 157 7.31 -5.94 15.95
C PRO A 157 8.29 -7.13 15.96
N ILE A 158 9.00 -7.36 14.85
CA ILE A 158 9.99 -8.43 14.76
C ILE A 158 11.16 -8.18 15.72
N PHE A 159 11.67 -6.95 15.79
CA PHE A 159 12.74 -6.57 16.71
C PHE A 159 12.30 -6.66 18.17
N LYS A 160 11.09 -6.17 18.50
CA LYS A 160 10.51 -6.31 19.85
C LYS A 160 10.45 -7.78 20.29
N GLU A 161 10.01 -8.67 19.41
CA GLU A 161 9.95 -10.10 19.70
C GLU A 161 11.34 -10.74 19.80
N GLN A 162 12.29 -10.35 18.96
CA GLN A 162 13.69 -10.79 19.05
C GLN A 162 14.33 -10.37 20.37
N ILE A 163 14.14 -9.11 20.79
CA ILE A 163 14.62 -8.59 22.09
C ILE A 163 13.99 -9.38 23.24
N LYS A 164 12.66 -9.58 23.21
CA LYS A 164 11.93 -10.35 24.23
C LYS A 164 12.47 -11.78 24.41
N ARG A 165 12.99 -12.40 23.34
CA ARG A 165 13.60 -13.73 23.35
C ARG A 165 15.07 -13.76 23.76
N GLY A 166 15.68 -12.60 24.06
CA GLY A 166 17.11 -12.48 24.37
C GLY A 166 18.02 -12.32 23.16
N GLY A 167 17.46 -11.98 21.99
CA GLY A 167 18.22 -11.78 20.76
C GLY A 167 18.65 -13.08 20.06
N PRO A 168 19.54 -12.98 19.06
CA PRO A 168 20.07 -11.75 18.47
C PRO A 168 19.03 -11.00 17.64
N ILE A 169 19.19 -9.68 17.48
CA ILE A 169 18.47 -8.93 16.44
C ILE A 169 19.13 -9.20 15.09
N LYS A 170 18.31 -9.49 14.07
CA LYS A 170 18.77 -9.73 12.69
C LYS A 170 18.53 -8.51 11.83
N ILE A 171 19.61 -7.91 11.31
CA ILE A 171 19.56 -6.72 10.45
C ILE A 171 20.07 -7.07 9.06
N THR A 172 19.33 -6.69 8.04
CA THR A 172 19.64 -7.06 6.66
C THR A 172 20.94 -6.48 6.13
N HIS A 173 21.23 -5.21 6.45
CA HIS A 173 22.44 -4.51 6.01
C HIS A 173 22.68 -3.29 6.91
N PRO A 174 23.95 -2.94 7.25
CA PRO A 174 24.26 -1.80 8.12
C PRO A 174 23.78 -0.45 7.57
N GLU A 175 23.88 -0.26 6.25
CA GLU A 175 23.47 0.97 5.56
C GLU A 175 22.01 0.97 5.07
N MET A 176 21.17 0.04 5.55
CA MET A 176 19.76 0.02 5.14
C MET A 176 18.98 1.15 5.82
N GLU A 177 18.28 1.95 5.02
CA GLU A 177 17.54 3.13 5.47
C GLU A 177 16.09 3.10 4.99
N ARG A 178 15.15 3.57 5.83
CA ARG A 178 13.72 3.63 5.50
C ARG A 178 13.08 4.91 6.01
N PHE A 179 12.10 5.42 5.27
CA PHE A 179 11.22 6.48 5.74
C PHE A 179 10.19 5.91 6.70
N PHE A 180 9.95 6.59 7.83
CA PHE A 180 8.98 6.17 8.84
C PHE A 180 7.98 7.27 9.15
N MET A 181 6.74 6.88 9.40
CA MET A 181 5.67 7.76 9.87
C MET A 181 4.76 7.00 10.82
N SER A 182 4.10 7.72 11.73
CA SER A 182 3.11 7.10 12.62
C SER A 182 1.83 6.69 11.85
N PRO A 183 1.12 5.63 12.27
CA PRO A 183 -0.14 5.24 11.65
C PRO A 183 -1.19 6.37 11.63
N SER A 184 -1.27 7.15 12.70
CA SER A 184 -2.25 8.24 12.81
C SER A 184 -1.92 9.38 11.87
N GLU A 185 -0.64 9.73 11.73
CA GLU A 185 -0.19 10.76 10.80
C GLU A 185 -0.42 10.34 9.35
N ALA A 186 -0.06 9.10 8.98
CA ALA A 186 -0.29 8.56 7.64
C ALA A 186 -1.78 8.59 7.28
N ALA A 187 -2.65 8.10 8.17
CA ALA A 187 -4.10 8.11 7.93
C ALA A 187 -4.67 9.54 7.79
N LEU A 188 -4.19 10.50 8.59
CA LEU A 188 -4.62 11.90 8.47
C LEU A 188 -4.17 12.53 7.16
N LEU A 189 -2.91 12.35 6.78
CA LEU A 189 -2.37 12.89 5.53
C LEU A 189 -3.01 12.24 4.29
N VAL A 190 -3.33 10.95 4.34
CA VAL A 190 -4.12 10.28 3.30
C VAL A 190 -5.50 10.92 3.14
N MET A 191 -6.20 11.20 4.25
CA MET A 191 -7.50 11.88 4.18
C MET A 191 -7.37 13.32 3.68
N GLN A 192 -6.30 14.04 4.05
CA GLN A 192 -6.02 15.38 3.52
C GLN A 192 -5.76 15.34 2.01
N ALA A 193 -4.95 14.38 1.53
CA ALA A 193 -4.73 14.15 0.12
C ALA A 193 -6.03 13.80 -0.61
N ALA A 194 -6.89 12.96 -0.02
CA ALA A 194 -8.21 12.65 -0.57
C ALA A 194 -9.12 13.87 -0.69
N ALA A 195 -9.10 14.74 0.33
CA ALA A 195 -9.97 15.92 0.38
C ALA A 195 -9.54 17.03 -0.60
N MET A 196 -8.24 17.25 -0.76
CA MET A 196 -7.72 18.27 -1.68
C MET A 196 -7.40 17.73 -3.09
N GLY A 197 -7.39 16.41 -3.24
CA GLY A 197 -6.80 15.75 -4.39
C GLY A 197 -7.61 15.89 -5.66
N GLU A 198 -6.92 16.24 -6.74
CA GLU A 198 -7.45 16.25 -8.10
C GLU A 198 -7.14 14.92 -8.78
N GLY A 199 -8.07 14.43 -9.59
CA GLY A 199 -7.93 13.18 -10.32
C GLY A 199 -6.68 13.09 -11.20
N GLY A 200 -6.13 11.88 -11.34
CA GLY A 200 -5.01 11.55 -12.21
C GLY A 200 -3.63 11.87 -11.61
N LYS A 201 -3.58 12.27 -10.33
CA LYS A 201 -2.35 12.64 -9.63
C LYS A 201 -1.94 11.60 -8.59
N ILE A 202 -0.65 11.61 -8.29
CA ILE A 202 -0.07 10.88 -7.16
C ILE A 202 0.34 11.89 -6.10
N TYR A 203 -0.17 11.71 -4.89
CA TYR A 203 0.18 12.47 -3.72
C TYR A 203 1.27 11.73 -2.94
N VAL A 204 2.38 12.40 -2.66
CA VAL A 204 3.54 11.85 -1.95
C VAL A 204 3.64 12.53 -0.60
N LEU A 205 3.62 11.75 0.48
CA LEU A 205 3.70 12.28 1.83
C LEU A 205 5.15 12.60 2.19
N ASP A 206 5.36 13.77 2.80
CA ASP A 206 6.63 14.11 3.42
C ASP A 206 6.80 13.34 4.73
N MET A 207 7.82 12.49 4.77
CA MET A 207 8.14 11.64 5.91
C MET A 207 9.42 12.10 6.62
N GLY A 208 9.97 13.26 6.26
CA GLY A 208 11.25 13.74 6.74
C GLY A 208 12.41 12.91 6.21
N SER A 209 13.48 12.80 7.01
CA SER A 209 14.69 12.07 6.63
C SER A 209 14.53 10.57 6.87
N PRO A 210 15.12 9.72 6.01
CA PRO A 210 15.11 8.29 6.24
C PRO A 210 15.97 7.94 7.48
N VAL A 211 15.63 6.83 8.14
CA VAL A 211 16.28 6.35 9.37
C VAL A 211 17.00 5.04 9.06
N LYS A 212 18.23 4.89 9.56
CA LYS A 212 18.96 3.61 9.47
C LYS A 212 18.27 2.56 10.33
N ILE A 213 18.07 1.37 9.75
CA ILE A 213 17.48 0.23 10.45
C ILE A 213 18.39 -0.23 11.61
N LEU A 214 19.70 -0.06 11.47
CA LEU A 214 20.66 -0.30 12.55
C LEU A 214 20.44 0.61 13.76
N ASP A 215 20.26 1.91 13.52
CA ASP A 215 20.05 2.89 14.58
C ASP A 215 18.71 2.64 15.29
N LEU A 216 17.66 2.35 14.51
CA LEU A 216 16.36 1.94 15.04
C LEU A 216 16.45 0.70 15.95
N ALA A 217 17.23 -0.32 15.54
CA ALA A 217 17.41 -1.53 16.34
C ALA A 217 18.10 -1.23 17.68
N ARG A 218 19.18 -0.42 17.64
CA ARG A 218 19.93 -0.01 18.84
C ARG A 218 19.05 0.78 19.81
N GLU A 219 18.26 1.71 19.29
CA GLU A 219 17.32 2.49 20.10
C GLU A 219 16.27 1.60 20.78
N LEU A 220 15.70 0.63 20.05
CA LEU A 220 14.74 -0.31 20.64
C LEU A 220 15.33 -1.19 21.74
N ILE A 221 16.59 -1.62 21.60
CA ILE A 221 17.31 -2.36 22.65
C ILE A 221 17.46 -1.47 23.90
N GLN A 222 17.92 -0.23 23.73
CA GLN A 222 18.11 0.72 24.83
C GLN A 222 16.80 1.06 25.54
N LEU A 223 15.72 1.30 24.78
CA LEU A 223 14.38 1.54 25.34
C LEU A 223 13.83 0.33 26.11
N SER A 224 14.36 -0.87 25.86
CA SER A 224 14.03 -2.09 26.62
C SER A 224 14.89 -2.25 27.89
N GLY A 225 15.73 -1.28 28.22
CA GLY A 225 16.61 -1.32 29.39
C GLY A 225 17.86 -2.20 29.21
N LEU A 226 18.23 -2.50 27.96
CA LEU A 226 19.34 -3.39 27.60
C LEU A 226 20.42 -2.64 26.81
N GLU A 227 21.65 -3.15 26.81
CA GLU A 227 22.78 -2.57 26.11
C GLU A 227 23.02 -3.30 24.76
N PRO A 228 22.98 -2.59 23.60
CA PRO A 228 23.28 -3.18 22.30
C PRO A 228 24.67 -3.81 22.25
N ASP A 229 24.81 -4.94 21.54
CA ASP A 229 26.07 -5.69 21.37
C ASP A 229 26.67 -6.28 22.66
N LYS A 230 26.04 -6.05 23.83
CA LYS A 230 26.41 -6.65 25.12
C LYS A 230 25.32 -7.56 25.66
N ASP A 231 24.11 -7.04 25.83
CA ASP A 231 22.95 -7.82 26.30
C ASP A 231 22.21 -8.45 25.13
N ILE A 232 22.11 -7.73 24.00
CA ILE A 232 21.45 -8.19 22.78
C ILE A 232 22.42 -8.08 21.59
N PRO A 233 22.92 -9.21 21.05
CA PRO A 233 23.79 -9.19 19.88
C PRO A 233 23.05 -8.74 18.62
N ILE A 234 23.73 -7.97 17.76
CA ILE A 234 23.23 -7.60 16.43
C ILE A 234 23.96 -8.44 15.37
N LEU A 235 23.19 -9.16 14.55
CA LEU A 235 23.72 -9.96 13.46
C LEU A 235 23.28 -9.40 12.11
N PHE A 236 24.27 -9.17 11.24
CA PHE A 236 24.01 -8.79 9.86
C PHE A 236 23.69 -10.03 9.02
N THR A 237 22.57 -9.98 8.33
CA THR A 237 22.21 -10.95 7.30
C THR A 237 22.52 -10.35 5.92
N LYS A 238 21.89 -10.85 4.85
CA LYS A 238 22.05 -10.31 3.50
C LYS A 238 20.71 -9.77 3.01
N PRO A 239 20.72 -8.71 2.17
CA PRO A 239 19.55 -8.28 1.41
C PRO A 239 18.85 -9.46 0.74
N ARG A 240 17.54 -9.54 0.94
CA ARG A 240 16.70 -10.52 0.23
C ARG A 240 16.46 -10.02 -1.20
N ILE A 241 16.06 -10.94 -2.06
CA ILE A 241 15.74 -10.63 -3.46
C ILE A 241 14.69 -9.52 -3.50
N GLY A 242 14.94 -8.51 -4.33
CA GLY A 242 14.06 -7.37 -4.56
C GLY A 242 14.12 -6.25 -3.52
N GLU A 243 14.83 -6.43 -2.39
CA GLU A 243 15.00 -5.38 -1.39
C GLU A 243 16.01 -4.31 -1.83
N LYS A 244 15.66 -3.04 -1.58
CA LYS A 244 16.58 -1.91 -1.77
C LYS A 244 17.31 -1.56 -0.46
N LEU A 245 18.49 -0.96 -0.57
CA LEU A 245 19.18 -0.40 0.60
C LEU A 245 18.50 0.88 1.08
N SER A 246 18.12 1.76 0.15
CA SER A 246 17.34 2.97 0.38
C SER A 246 16.12 2.99 -0.56
N GLU A 247 15.02 3.53 -0.06
CA GLU A 247 13.81 3.78 -0.86
C GLU A 247 13.83 5.21 -1.41
N GLU A 248 13.04 5.47 -2.44
CA GLU A 248 12.89 6.78 -3.07
C GLU A 248 11.42 7.20 -3.02
N LEU A 249 11.14 8.47 -2.74
CA LEU A 249 9.77 9.00 -2.73
C LEU A 249 9.31 9.46 -4.12
N PHE A 250 10.24 9.78 -5.02
CA PHE A 250 9.99 10.23 -6.39
C PHE A 250 10.88 9.50 -7.38
N GLY A 251 10.33 9.13 -8.54
CA GLY A 251 11.10 8.59 -9.66
C GLY A 251 11.99 9.66 -10.30
N LYS A 252 12.98 9.24 -11.08
CA LYS A 252 13.94 10.15 -11.73
C LYS A 252 13.29 11.18 -12.65
N GLU A 253 12.16 10.82 -13.25
CA GLU A 253 11.39 11.69 -14.17
C GLU A 253 10.20 12.38 -13.50
N GLU A 254 9.95 12.06 -12.23
CA GLU A 254 8.85 12.62 -11.44
C GLU A 254 9.34 13.91 -10.76
N ARG A 255 8.53 14.96 -10.83
CA ARG A 255 8.82 16.24 -10.17
C ARG A 255 7.92 16.40 -8.97
N ALA A 256 8.51 16.65 -7.80
CA ALA A 256 7.76 17.06 -6.63
C ALA A 256 7.17 18.46 -6.84
N VAL A 257 5.85 18.54 -6.88
CA VAL A 257 5.09 19.80 -6.94
C VAL A 257 4.46 20.04 -5.57
N PRO A 258 4.69 21.19 -4.91
CA PRO A 258 4.05 21.50 -3.63
C PRO A 258 2.52 21.57 -3.76
N THR A 259 1.80 21.07 -2.76
CA THR A 259 0.34 21.23 -2.65
C THR A 259 -0.02 22.34 -1.66
N LYS A 260 -1.32 22.52 -1.39
CA LYS A 260 -1.80 23.41 -0.32
C LYS A 260 -1.39 22.93 1.08
N HIS A 261 -1.01 21.66 1.22
CA HIS A 261 -0.57 21.08 2.49
C HIS A 261 0.96 20.90 2.47
N ASN A 262 1.66 21.47 3.45
CA ASN A 262 3.13 21.49 3.49
C ASN A 262 3.80 20.10 3.52
N LYS A 263 3.14 19.09 4.11
CA LYS A 263 3.61 17.70 4.13
C LYS A 263 3.13 16.83 2.96
N ILE A 264 2.55 17.43 1.92
CA ILE A 264 2.04 16.66 0.79
C ILE A 264 2.51 17.32 -0.50
N PHE A 265 3.17 16.52 -1.32
CA PHE A 265 3.57 16.88 -2.67
C PHE A 265 2.67 16.14 -3.66
N GLU A 266 2.53 16.68 -4.87
CA GLU A 266 1.91 15.98 -5.98
C GLU A 266 2.93 15.71 -7.08
N THR A 267 2.72 14.62 -7.81
CA THR A 267 3.41 14.30 -9.05
C THR A 267 2.42 13.66 -10.02
N ALA A 268 2.76 13.66 -11.30
CA ALA A 268 1.94 13.07 -12.35
C ALA A 268 2.61 11.81 -12.90
N ILE A 269 1.78 10.82 -13.26
CA ILE A 269 2.27 9.64 -13.97
C ILE A 269 2.51 10.04 -15.42
N LYS A 270 3.76 9.91 -15.86
CA LYS A 270 4.10 9.94 -17.28
C LYS A 270 4.16 8.51 -17.79
N VAL A 271 3.37 8.22 -18.81
CA VAL A 271 3.39 6.95 -19.53
C VAL A 271 3.65 7.21 -21.01
N ASN A 272 4.47 6.38 -21.63
CA ASN A 272 4.84 6.47 -23.04
C ASN A 272 4.23 5.32 -23.87
N PHE A 273 3.05 4.84 -23.47
CA PHE A 273 2.31 3.79 -24.15
C PHE A 273 0.84 4.17 -24.37
N SER A 274 0.21 3.49 -25.33
CA SER A 274 -1.22 3.60 -25.61
C SER A 274 -2.03 3.05 -24.43
N GLU A 275 -3.10 3.76 -24.05
CA GLU A 275 -3.98 3.35 -22.95
C GLU A 275 -4.66 2.01 -23.25
N THR A 276 -5.16 1.82 -24.48
CA THR A 276 -5.80 0.58 -24.90
C THR A 276 -4.85 -0.61 -24.84
N ASP A 277 -3.61 -0.43 -25.29
CA ASP A 277 -2.61 -1.50 -25.28
C ASP A 277 -2.23 -1.87 -23.84
N PHE A 278 -2.12 -0.88 -22.95
CA PHE A 278 -1.81 -1.12 -21.55
C PHE A 278 -2.88 -1.97 -20.85
N PHE A 279 -4.17 -1.63 -20.98
CA PHE A 279 -5.23 -2.42 -20.33
C PHE A 279 -5.31 -3.84 -20.90
N LYS A 280 -5.06 -4.00 -22.21
CA LYS A 280 -4.98 -5.33 -22.83
C LYS A 280 -3.83 -6.16 -22.26
N GLU A 281 -2.63 -5.58 -22.14
CA GLU A 281 -1.48 -6.28 -21.55
C GLU A 281 -1.68 -6.59 -20.06
N VAL A 282 -2.37 -5.72 -19.31
CA VAL A 282 -2.79 -6.00 -17.93
C VAL A 282 -3.71 -7.21 -17.87
N ASP A 283 -4.68 -7.32 -18.77
CA ASP A 283 -5.60 -8.46 -18.81
C ASP A 283 -4.91 -9.75 -19.19
N GLU A 284 -4.00 -9.70 -20.16
CA GLU A 284 -3.13 -10.84 -20.49
C GLU A 284 -2.31 -11.29 -19.27
N LEU A 285 -1.71 -10.35 -18.52
CA LEU A 285 -0.95 -10.64 -17.31
C LEU A 285 -1.82 -11.26 -16.20
N ILE A 286 -3.05 -10.77 -16.01
CA ILE A 286 -4.00 -11.32 -15.04
C ILE A 286 -4.38 -12.75 -15.43
N ASN A 287 -4.70 -13.01 -16.70
CA ASN A 287 -5.06 -14.35 -17.18
C ASN A 287 -3.90 -15.34 -16.97
N LEU A 288 -2.66 -14.95 -17.28
CA LEU A 288 -1.49 -15.79 -17.03
C LEU A 288 -1.36 -16.14 -15.54
N ALA A 289 -1.64 -15.19 -14.63
CA ALA A 289 -1.58 -15.46 -13.20
C ALA A 289 -2.69 -16.41 -12.73
N GLU A 290 -3.86 -16.39 -13.36
CA GLU A 290 -4.99 -17.28 -13.06
C GLU A 290 -4.81 -18.70 -13.61
N GLU A 291 -4.12 -18.83 -14.73
CA GLU A 291 -3.80 -20.13 -15.36
C GLU A 291 -2.62 -20.86 -14.66
N GLU A 292 -2.16 -20.36 -13.51
CA GLU A 292 -1.04 -20.91 -12.73
C GLU A 292 0.27 -21.02 -13.54
N GLU A 293 0.51 -20.05 -14.43
CA GLU A 293 1.73 -19.97 -15.23
C GLU A 293 2.98 -19.86 -14.35
N SER A 294 4.14 -20.29 -14.87
CA SER A 294 5.38 -20.27 -14.09
C SER A 294 5.74 -18.87 -13.58
N GLY A 295 6.16 -18.78 -12.32
CA GLY A 295 6.50 -17.49 -11.68
C GLY A 295 7.54 -16.67 -12.44
N GLU A 296 8.48 -17.32 -13.14
CA GLU A 296 9.49 -16.63 -13.97
C GLU A 296 8.86 -15.97 -15.20
N ASN A 297 7.90 -16.62 -15.85
CA ASN A 297 7.16 -16.05 -16.98
C ASN A 297 6.28 -14.87 -16.52
N LEU A 298 5.62 -15.01 -15.37
CA LEU A 298 4.84 -13.92 -14.76
C LEU A 298 5.71 -12.71 -14.44
N LYS A 299 6.90 -12.91 -13.86
CA LYS A 299 7.86 -11.83 -13.62
C LYS A 299 8.26 -11.15 -14.92
N LYS A 300 8.61 -11.91 -15.97
CA LYS A 300 8.98 -11.35 -17.28
C LYS A 300 7.85 -10.52 -17.89
N ALA A 301 6.62 -11.01 -17.85
CA ALA A 301 5.45 -10.30 -18.35
C ALA A 301 5.19 -9.01 -17.55
N LEU A 302 5.24 -9.09 -16.22
CA LEU A 302 5.09 -7.92 -15.34
C LEU A 302 6.16 -6.85 -15.61
N TRP A 303 7.43 -7.25 -15.79
CA TRP A 303 8.50 -6.31 -16.09
C TRP A 303 8.43 -5.75 -17.51
N LYS A 304 7.88 -6.50 -18.47
CA LYS A 304 7.64 -6.00 -19.83
C LYS A 304 6.61 -4.87 -19.81
N LEU A 305 5.54 -5.01 -19.03
CA LEU A 305 4.47 -4.01 -18.89
C LEU A 305 4.96 -2.64 -18.35
N LEU A 306 6.09 -2.63 -17.64
CA LEU A 306 6.66 -1.42 -17.03
C LEU A 306 7.80 -0.78 -17.85
N LYS A 307 8.11 -1.30 -19.04
CA LYS A 307 9.14 -0.77 -19.95
C LYS A 307 8.50 0.03 -21.08
#